data_AF-A0A9Q3Q475-F1
#
_entry.id   AF-A0A9Q3Q475-F1
#
_cell.length_a   1.000
_cell.length_b   1.000
_cell.length_c   1.000
_cell.angle_alpha   90.00
_cell.angle_beta   90.00
_cell.angle_gamma   90.00
#
_symmetry.space_group_name_H-M   'P 1'
#
loop_
_entity.id
_entity.type
_entity.pdbx_description
1 polymer ?
#
loop_
_entity_poly.entity_id
_entity_poly.type
_entity_poly.pdbx_seq_one_letter_code
_entity_poly.pdbx_strand_id
1 'polypeptide(L)'
;MPTKAPPKQSPQESLTFPFVIFARKYAKSTTWTLKVKTPEHSHDATENIMAHPAFRQFSEQETSQIAQTSESLLLPRQIQAQLCSQRESDRPVIVQDIYNQVK
;
A
#
# COMPACT_ATOMS: atom_id res chain seq x y z
N MET A 1 6.17 22.02 35.37
CA MET A 1 6.43 22.51 34.00
C MET A 1 5.72 21.56 33.04
N PRO A 2 4.61 21.95 32.38
CA PRO A 2 3.95 21.07 31.42
C PRO A 2 4.73 21.07 30.10
N THR A 3 5.27 19.91 29.71
CA THR A 3 5.93 19.67 28.43
C THR A 3 4.90 19.71 27.30
N LYS A 4 5.04 20.66 26.37
CA LYS A 4 4.26 20.69 25.12
C LYS A 4 4.51 19.38 24.36
N ALA A 5 3.44 18.69 24.00
CA ALA A 5 3.50 17.58 23.04
C ALA A 5 4.00 18.10 21.68
N PRO A 6 4.79 17.31 20.93
CA PRO A 6 5.27 17.72 19.62
C PRO A 6 4.08 17.86 18.64
N PRO A 7 4.16 18.79 17.67
CA PRO A 7 3.10 19.00 16.70
C PRO A 7 2.92 17.75 15.84
N LYS A 8 1.66 17.33 15.65
CA LYS A 8 1.29 16.27 14.71
C LYS A 8 1.70 16.70 13.30
N GLN A 9 2.73 16.10 12.75
CA GLN A 9 3.15 16.34 11.38
C GLN A 9 2.10 15.75 10.42
N SER A 10 1.46 16.60 9.65
CA SER A 10 0.69 16.22 8.46
C SER A 10 1.66 15.93 7.31
N PRO A 11 1.70 14.72 6.73
CA PRO A 11 2.63 14.46 5.64
C PRO A 11 1.89 14.56 4.30
N GLN A 12 1.81 15.77 3.76
CA GLN A 12 1.57 15.97 2.32
C GLN A 12 2.36 17.19 1.81
N GLU A 13 3.65 17.21 2.10
CA GLU A 13 4.61 18.09 1.43
C GLU A 13 5.59 17.20 0.65
N SER A 14 5.75 17.51 -0.64
CA SER A 14 6.46 16.75 -1.69
C SER A 14 7.52 15.76 -1.19
N LEU A 15 7.17 14.47 -1.22
CA LEU A 15 8.05 13.38 -0.83
C LEU A 15 9.13 13.16 -1.88
N THR A 16 10.26 13.83 -1.71
CA THR A 16 11.51 13.46 -2.38
C THR A 16 12.05 12.23 -1.65
N PHE A 17 11.52 11.04 -1.96
CA PHE A 17 12.04 9.80 -1.39
C PHE A 17 13.40 9.50 -2.05
N PRO A 18 14.51 9.49 -1.29
CA PRO A 18 15.82 9.30 -1.88
C PRO A 18 16.12 7.83 -2.17
N PHE A 19 15.33 6.87 -1.68
CA PHE A 19 15.58 5.45 -1.87
C PHE A 19 15.53 5.05 -3.35
N VAL A 20 16.63 4.48 -3.85
CA VAL A 20 16.72 4.01 -5.24
C VAL A 20 17.35 2.62 -5.31
N ILE A 21 16.67 1.72 -6.03
CA ILE A 21 17.14 0.37 -6.33
C ILE A 21 17.22 0.14 -7.84
N PHE A 22 18.24 -0.59 -8.29
CA PHE A 22 18.44 -0.97 -9.68
C PHE A 22 18.37 -2.47 -9.82
N ALA A 23 17.48 -2.95 -10.69
CA ALA A 23 17.46 -4.32 -11.15
C ALA A 23 18.04 -4.40 -12.57
N ARG A 24 18.97 -5.33 -12.80
CA ARG A 24 19.49 -5.64 -14.13
C ARG A 24 19.44 -7.14 -14.39
N LYS A 25 18.74 -7.54 -15.45
CA LYS A 25 18.81 -8.90 -15.99
C LYS A 25 20.03 -9.03 -16.91
N TYR A 26 20.79 -10.11 -16.78
CA TYR A 26 21.84 -10.40 -17.74
C TYR A 26 21.24 -11.04 -18.99
N ALA A 27 21.49 -10.45 -20.16
CA ALA A 27 20.85 -10.86 -21.42
C ALA A 27 21.06 -12.34 -21.80
N LYS A 28 22.18 -12.94 -21.37
CA LYS A 28 22.56 -14.33 -21.71
C LYS A 28 22.38 -15.32 -20.55
N SER A 29 21.77 -14.91 -19.44
CA SER A 29 21.54 -15.81 -18.30
C SER A 29 20.17 -15.58 -17.68
N THR A 30 19.75 -16.49 -16.81
CA THR A 30 18.53 -16.34 -16.01
C THR A 30 18.75 -15.45 -14.77
N THR A 31 19.97 -14.95 -14.58
CA THR A 31 20.37 -14.20 -13.38
C THR A 31 19.93 -12.74 -13.43
N TRP A 32 19.48 -12.26 -12.27
CA TRP A 32 19.21 -10.85 -12.00
C TRP A 32 20.18 -10.33 -10.94
N THR A 33 20.66 -9.11 -11.13
CA THR A 33 21.39 -8.37 -10.10
C THR A 33 20.52 -7.25 -9.59
N LEU A 34 20.38 -7.17 -8.27
CA LEU A 34 19.69 -6.09 -7.58
C LEU A 34 20.73 -5.29 -6.77
N LYS A 35 20.75 -3.96 -6.93
CA LYS A 35 21.66 -3.08 -6.19
C LYS A 35 20.90 -1.89 -5.63
N VAL A 36 21.06 -1.63 -4.33
CA VAL A 36 20.62 -0.39 -3.70
C VAL A 36 21.63 0.70 -4.04
N LYS A 37 21.21 1.75 -4.75
CA LYS A 37 22.07 2.90 -5.11
C LYS A 37 22.06 3.95 -4.00
N THR A 38 20.91 4.15 -3.37
CA THR A 38 20.67 5.15 -2.34
C THR A 38 19.82 4.49 -1.26
N PRO A 39 20.38 4.15 -0.09
CA PRO A 39 19.67 3.44 0.98
C PRO A 39 18.82 4.35 1.87
N GLU A 40 18.92 5.68 1.73
CA GLU A 40 18.25 6.63 2.62
C GLU A 40 16.74 6.65 2.39
N HIS A 41 15.99 6.75 3.49
CA HIS A 41 14.54 6.93 3.51
C HIS A 41 14.19 8.24 4.21
N SER A 42 13.09 8.87 3.80
CA SER A 42 12.55 10.07 4.48
C SER A 42 11.67 9.74 5.68
N HIS A 43 11.59 8.46 6.06
CA HIS A 43 10.82 7.94 7.17
C HIS A 43 11.54 6.72 7.76
N ASP A 44 11.20 6.39 9.00
CA ASP A 44 11.70 5.19 9.65
C ASP A 44 11.15 3.92 8.99
N ALA A 45 11.89 2.82 9.11
CA ALA A 45 11.43 1.52 8.66
C ALA A 45 10.15 1.13 9.42
N THR A 46 9.12 0.73 8.69
CA THR A 46 7.86 0.36 9.32
C THR A 46 7.92 -1.07 9.85
N GLU A 47 7.58 -1.26 11.12
CA GLU A 47 7.43 -2.59 11.73
C GLU A 47 6.16 -3.32 11.26
N ASN A 48 5.14 -2.55 10.87
CA ASN A 48 3.91 -3.05 10.29
C ASN A 48 4.04 -3.22 8.77
N ILE A 49 4.33 -4.45 8.31
CA ILE A 49 4.38 -4.78 6.88
C ILE A 49 3.07 -4.45 6.13
N MET A 50 1.92 -4.47 6.82
CA MET A 50 0.63 -4.09 6.24
C MET A 50 0.53 -2.59 5.97
N ALA A 51 1.50 -1.75 6.37
CA ALA A 51 1.56 -0.35 5.96
C ALA A 51 1.91 -0.19 4.47
N HIS A 52 2.53 -1.19 3.86
CA HIS A 52 2.91 -1.15 2.46
C HIS A 52 1.85 -1.83 1.56
N PRO A 53 1.34 -1.16 0.49
CA PRO A 53 0.24 -1.67 -0.32
C PRO A 53 0.47 -3.07 -0.91
N ALA A 54 1.71 -3.42 -1.25
CA ALA A 54 2.06 -4.74 -1.76
C ALA A 54 1.65 -5.90 -0.82
N PHE A 55 1.57 -5.66 0.49
CA PHE A 55 1.16 -6.67 1.47
C PHE A 55 -0.34 -6.63 1.79
N ARG A 56 -1.06 -5.64 1.27
CA ARG A 56 -2.52 -5.49 1.42
C ARG A 56 -3.27 -5.82 0.12
N GLN A 57 -2.63 -6.52 -0.81
CA GLN A 57 -3.28 -6.91 -2.06
C GLN A 57 -4.52 -7.76 -1.80
N PHE A 58 -5.57 -7.49 -2.58
CA PHE A 58 -6.78 -8.29 -2.59
C PHE A 58 -6.52 -9.62 -3.29
N SER A 59 -7.23 -10.66 -2.86
CA SER A 59 -7.30 -11.91 -3.61
C SER A 59 -8.02 -11.69 -4.94
N GLU A 60 -7.92 -12.66 -5.86
CA GLU A 60 -8.67 -12.60 -7.12
C GLU A 60 -10.18 -12.52 -6.87
N GLN A 61 -10.69 -13.30 -5.91
CA GLN A 61 -12.10 -13.29 -5.53
C GLN A 61 -12.55 -11.90 -5.02
N GLU A 62 -11.75 -11.29 -4.15
CA GLU A 62 -12.03 -9.96 -3.62
C GLU A 62 -11.97 -8.90 -4.72
N THR A 63 -11.02 -9.03 -5.64
CA THR A 63 -10.89 -8.14 -6.79
C THR A 63 -12.11 -8.23 -7.70
N SER A 64 -12.60 -9.44 -7.99
CA SER A 64 -13.83 -9.66 -8.75
C SER A 64 -15.05 -9.08 -8.03
N GLN A 65 -15.14 -9.24 -6.70
CA GLN A 65 -16.22 -8.68 -5.91
C GLN A 65 -16.20 -7.14 -5.91
N ILE A 66 -15.02 -6.53 -5.78
CA ILE A 66 -14.85 -5.07 -5.88
C ILE A 66 -15.32 -4.57 -7.24
N ALA A 67 -14.93 -5.25 -8.33
CA ALA A 67 -15.38 -4.89 -9.67
C ALA A 67 -16.91 -4.93 -9.80
N GLN A 68 -17.53 -6.06 -9.43
CA GLN A 68 -18.99 -6.23 -9.50
C GLN A 68 -19.76 -5.19 -8.65
N THR A 69 -19.28 -4.91 -7.45
CA THR A 69 -19.91 -3.93 -6.55
C THR A 69 -19.71 -2.49 -7.03
N SER A 70 -18.57 -2.20 -7.66
CA SER A 70 -18.32 -0.89 -8.27
C SER A 70 -19.23 -0.61 -9.47
N GLU A 71 -19.51 -1.62 -10.30
CA GLU A 71 -20.48 -1.53 -11.40
C GLU A 71 -21.90 -1.29 -10.89
N SER A 72 -22.20 -1.75 -9.67
CA SER A 72 -23.49 -1.55 -8.99
C SER A 72 -23.62 -0.16 -8.33
N LEU A 73 -22.73 0.79 -8.69
CA LEU A 73 -22.69 2.17 -8.17
C LEU A 73 -22.49 2.29 -6.66
N LEU A 74 -21.94 1.26 -6.01
CA LEU A 74 -21.59 1.33 -4.60
C LEU A 74 -20.34 2.20 -4.40
N LEU A 75 -20.38 3.06 -3.39
CA LEU A 75 -19.24 3.88 -3.04
C LEU A 75 -18.13 3.00 -2.44
N PRO A 76 -16.84 3.31 -2.67
CA PRO A 76 -15.72 2.51 -2.13
C PRO A 76 -15.76 2.29 -0.61
N ARG A 77 -16.33 3.21 0.17
CA ARG A 77 -16.55 3.02 1.61
C ARG A 77 -17.57 1.92 1.93
N GLN A 78 -18.60 1.77 1.10
CA GLN A 78 -19.61 0.71 1.26
C GLN A 78 -19.01 -0.64 0.88
N ILE A 79 -18.23 -0.67 -0.21
CA ILE A 79 -17.46 -1.86 -0.62
C ILE A 79 -16.49 -2.27 0.50
N GLN A 80 -15.78 -1.32 1.11
CA GLN A 80 -14.91 -1.57 2.26
C GLN A 80 -15.67 -2.24 3.41
N ALA A 81 -16.84 -1.70 3.78
CA ALA A 81 -17.64 -2.23 4.89
C ALA A 81 -18.09 -3.68 4.62
N GLN A 82 -18.47 -4.00 3.38
CA GLN A 82 -18.83 -5.37 2.99
C GLN A 82 -17.64 -6.32 3.02
N LEU A 83 -16.48 -5.90 2.51
CA LEU A 83 -15.27 -6.73 2.55
C LEU A 83 -14.82 -6.99 4.00
N CYS A 84 -14.87 -5.97 4.86
CA CYS A 84 -14.55 -6.11 6.28
C CYS A 84 -15.51 -7.04 7.01
N SER A 85 -16.81 -7.08 6.64
CA SER A 85 -17.78 -7.96 7.31
C SER A 85 -17.68 -9.42 6.87
N GLN A 86 -17.13 -9.68 5.69
CA GLN A 86 -16.98 -11.02 5.13
C GLN A 86 -15.61 -11.64 5.38
N ARG A 87 -14.58 -10.81 5.65
CA ARG A 87 -13.23 -11.29 5.96
C ARG A 87 -13.15 -11.87 7.36
N GLU A 88 -12.57 -13.06 7.42
CA GLU A 88 -12.13 -13.69 8.68
C GLU A 88 -10.67 -13.32 9.04
N SER A 89 -10.04 -12.45 8.23
CA SER A 89 -8.63 -12.09 8.32
C SER A 89 -8.45 -10.68 8.89
N ASP A 90 -7.53 -10.53 9.84
CA ASP A 90 -7.12 -9.25 10.45
C ASP A 90 -6.43 -8.27 9.49
N ARG A 91 -6.26 -8.62 8.21
CA ARG A 91 -5.67 -7.74 7.21
C ARG A 91 -6.55 -6.51 6.96
N PRO A 92 -6.02 -5.29 7.17
CA PRO A 92 -6.81 -4.07 7.02
C PRO A 92 -7.21 -3.87 5.56
N VAL A 93 -8.48 -3.53 5.35
CA VAL A 93 -8.99 -3.07 4.05
C VAL A 93 -8.96 -1.55 4.06
N ILE A 94 -8.14 -0.94 3.20
CA ILE A 94 -8.04 0.52 3.09
C ILE A 94 -8.81 0.99 1.86
N VAL A 95 -9.61 2.05 2.01
CA VAL A 95 -10.41 2.62 0.91
C VAL A 95 -9.56 2.96 -0.31
N GLN A 96 -8.34 3.47 -0.09
CA GLN A 96 -7.40 3.78 -1.18
C GLN A 96 -7.04 2.53 -2.00
N ASP A 97 -6.91 1.37 -1.36
CA ASP A 97 -6.59 0.13 -2.08
C ASP A 97 -7.77 -0.29 -2.96
N ILE A 98 -9.02 -0.06 -2.52
CA ILE A 98 -10.24 -0.29 -3.32
C ILE A 98 -10.27 0.65 -4.53
N TYR A 99 -9.97 1.94 -4.35
CA TYR A 99 -9.85 2.89 -5.46
C TYR A 99 -8.81 2.43 -6.49
N ASN A 100 -7.72 1.81 -6.05
CA ASN A 100 -6.68 1.33 -6.97
C ASN A 100 -7.13 0.12 -7.81
N GLN A 101 -8.20 -0.60 -7.41
CA GLN A 101 -8.77 -1.73 -8.15
C GLN A 101 -9.82 -1.32 -9.17
N VAL A 102 -10.57 -0.25 -8.90
CA VAL A 102 -11.62 0.25 -9.79
C VAL A 102 -10.95 1.18 -10.82
N LYS A 103 -10.53 0.63 -11.95
CA LYS A 103 -9.99 1.38 -13.10
C LYS A 103 -10.98 1.41 -14.24
#